data_AF-A0A817XI93-F1
#
_entry.id   AF-A0A817XI93-F1
#
_cell.length_a   1.000
_cell.length_b   1.000
_cell.length_c   1.000
_cell.angle_alpha   90.00
_cell.angle_beta   90.00
_cell.angle_gamma   90.00
#
_symmetry.space_group_name_H-M   'P 1'
#
loop_
_entity.id
_entity.type
_entity.pdbx_description
1 polymer ?
#
loop_
_entity_poly.entity_id
_entity_poly.type
_entity_poly.pdbx_seq_one_letter_code
_entity_poly.pdbx_strand_id
1 'polypeptide(L)'
;MLFIVLLLIIGDVLAISSLIQPFTTYKYSIELQPDIADLWWTVDSDANEITFELHMKTTGWIALGISPDGGMKGADIGVGWVDNIGKVHFQVRSKCSIPLE
;
A
#
# COMPACT_ATOMS: atom_id res chain seq x y z
N MET A 1 9.10 -25.37 -33.94
CA MET A 1 8.99 -23.90 -33.76
C MET A 1 7.63 -23.48 -33.19
N LEU A 2 6.52 -24.11 -33.59
CA LEU A 2 5.16 -23.78 -33.08
C LEU A 2 4.89 -24.17 -31.60
N PHE A 3 5.47 -25.27 -31.11
CA PHE A 3 5.28 -25.75 -29.73
C PHE A 3 5.99 -24.89 -28.66
N ILE A 4 7.09 -24.22 -29.02
CA ILE A 4 7.81 -23.32 -28.12
C ILE A 4 7.00 -22.03 -27.91
N VAL A 5 6.34 -21.54 -28.96
CA VAL A 5 5.44 -20.39 -28.85
C VAL A 5 4.25 -20.72 -27.94
N LEU A 6 3.67 -21.92 -28.04
CA LEU A 6 2.54 -22.33 -27.21
C LEU A 6 2.91 -22.41 -25.71
N LEU A 7 4.12 -22.87 -25.38
CA LEU A 7 4.62 -22.93 -23.99
C LEU A 7 4.89 -21.53 -23.39
N LEU A 8 5.32 -20.56 -24.21
CA LEU A 8 5.51 -19.18 -23.76
C LEU A 8 4.16 -18.50 -23.45
N ILE A 9 3.15 -18.70 -24.31
CA ILE A 9 1.80 -18.13 -24.09
C ILE A 9 1.12 -18.75 -22.85
N ILE A 10 1.31 -20.05 -22.59
CA ILE A 10 0.78 -20.70 -21.38
C ILE A 10 1.54 -20.25 -20.11
N GLY A 11 2.85 -20.00 -20.20
CA GLY A 11 3.64 -19.45 -19.11
C GLY A 11 3.20 -18.04 -18.69
N ASP A 12 2.89 -17.18 -19.67
CA ASP A 12 2.39 -15.82 -19.42
C ASP A 12 0.95 -15.82 -18.85
N VAL A 13 0.08 -16.74 -19.31
CA VAL A 13 -1.30 -16.87 -18.82
C VAL A 13 -1.37 -17.47 -17.40
N LEU A 14 -0.38 -18.25 -16.98
CA LEU A 14 -0.31 -18.79 -15.60
C LEU A 14 0.31 -17.80 -14.60
N ALA A 15 0.89 -16.69 -15.06
CA ALA A 15 1.54 -15.67 -14.25
C ALA A 15 0.66 -14.43 -13.99
N ILE A 16 -0.67 -14.54 -14.03
CA ILE A 16 -1.59 -13.49 -13.51
C ILE A 16 -1.68 -13.50 -11.97
N SER A 17 -0.67 -14.01 -11.27
CA SER A 17 -0.57 -13.88 -9.82
C SER A 17 -0.29 -12.42 -9.44
N SER A 18 -1.18 -11.86 -8.63
CA SER A 18 -1.26 -10.48 -8.12
C SER A 18 -1.82 -9.42 -9.08
N LEU A 19 -3.13 -9.16 -8.96
CA LEU A 19 -3.80 -7.98 -9.53
C LEU A 19 -3.43 -6.67 -8.83
N ILE A 20 -2.44 -6.69 -7.92
CA ILE A 20 -1.99 -5.56 -7.14
C ILE A 20 -0.48 -5.47 -7.31
N GLN A 21 -0.03 -4.52 -8.11
CA GLN A 21 1.37 -4.18 -8.29
C GLN A 21 1.57 -2.71 -7.97
N PRO A 22 2.73 -2.31 -7.45
CA PRO A 22 2.98 -0.91 -7.18
C PRO A 22 3.12 -0.11 -8.49
N PHE A 23 2.78 1.18 -8.46
CA PHE A 23 2.92 2.08 -9.60
C PHE A 23 4.38 2.42 -9.93
N THR A 24 5.29 2.20 -8.98
CA THR A 24 6.74 2.40 -9.15
C THR A 24 7.55 1.30 -8.47
N THR A 25 8.86 1.33 -8.68
CA THR A 25 9.80 0.36 -8.09
C THR A 25 10.11 0.73 -6.64
N TYR A 26 9.83 -0.19 -5.73
CA TYR A 26 10.18 -0.08 -4.32
C TYR A 26 11.19 -1.14 -3.88
N LYS A 27 11.99 -0.83 -2.87
CA LYS A 27 13.02 -1.72 -2.32
C LYS A 27 12.45 -2.71 -1.32
N TYR A 28 11.43 -2.30 -0.58
CA TYR A 28 10.81 -3.08 0.46
C TYR A 28 9.32 -3.22 0.21
N SER A 29 8.77 -4.37 0.60
CA SER A 29 7.34 -4.65 0.51
C SER A 29 6.90 -5.57 1.62
N ILE A 30 5.64 -5.47 2.01
CA ILE A 30 5.00 -6.40 2.93
C ILE A 30 3.51 -6.53 2.58
N GLU A 31 3.01 -7.76 2.56
CA GLU A 31 1.58 -8.04 2.55
C GLU A 31 1.08 -7.94 3.99
N LEU A 32 0.31 -6.89 4.29
CA LEU A 32 -0.23 -6.63 5.64
C LEU A 32 -1.41 -7.56 5.93
N GLN A 33 -2.24 -7.82 4.91
CA GLN A 33 -3.37 -8.72 4.99
C GLN A 33 -3.58 -9.41 3.63
N PRO A 34 -3.67 -10.75 3.60
CA PRO A 34 -3.84 -11.50 2.36
C PRO A 34 -4.95 -10.96 1.48
N ASP A 35 -4.61 -10.67 0.23
CA ASP A 35 -5.50 -10.14 -0.82
C ASP A 35 -6.17 -8.78 -0.52
N ILE A 36 -5.90 -8.16 0.62
CA ILE A 36 -6.62 -6.97 1.11
C ILE A 36 -5.71 -5.76 1.19
N ALA A 37 -4.49 -5.91 1.69
CA ALA A 37 -3.61 -4.78 1.99
C ALA A 37 -2.14 -5.11 1.73
N ASP A 38 -1.53 -4.32 0.85
CA ASP A 38 -0.13 -4.40 0.48
C ASP A 38 0.55 -3.05 0.66
N LEU A 39 1.74 -3.06 1.26
CA LEU A 39 2.53 -1.87 1.52
C LEU A 39 3.92 -2.02 0.89
N TRP A 40 4.33 -1.00 0.13
CA TRP A 40 5.66 -0.86 -0.43
C TRP A 40 6.33 0.42 0.09
N TRP A 41 7.65 0.39 0.24
CA TRP A 41 8.38 1.59 0.61
C TRP A 41 9.86 1.60 0.17
N THR A 42 10.40 2.81 0.09
CA THR A 42 11.80 3.12 -0.16
C THR A 42 12.25 4.24 0.75
N VAL A 43 13.52 4.19 1.13
CA VAL A 43 14.17 5.22 1.94
C VAL A 43 15.19 5.92 1.05
N ASP A 44 15.05 7.22 0.91
CA ASP A 44 16.03 8.10 0.28
C ASP A 44 16.76 8.87 1.37
N SER A 45 17.97 8.43 1.68
CA SER A 45 18.79 9.06 2.73
C SER A 45 19.35 10.41 2.31
N ASP A 46 19.50 10.67 1.01
CA ASP A 46 20.06 11.92 0.50
C ASP A 46 19.00 13.03 0.53
N ALA A 47 17.76 12.68 0.17
CA ALA A 47 16.59 13.56 0.32
C ALA A 47 16.04 13.62 1.76
N ASN A 48 16.46 12.70 2.63
CA ASN A 48 15.90 12.50 3.97
C ASN A 48 14.37 12.26 3.93
N GLU A 49 13.93 11.41 3.02
CA GLU A 49 12.53 11.09 2.77
C GLU A 49 12.29 9.57 2.78
N ILE A 50 11.07 9.16 3.16
CA ILE A 50 10.58 7.81 3.00
C ILE A 50 9.30 7.88 2.17
N THR A 51 9.28 7.16 1.05
CA THR A 51 8.12 7.10 0.16
C THR A 51 7.39 5.80 0.40
N PHE A 52 6.10 5.90 0.69
CA PHE A 52 5.21 4.75 0.89
C PHE A 52 4.19 4.67 -0.24
N GLU A 53 3.85 3.45 -0.64
CA GLU A 53 2.70 3.15 -1.48
C GLU A 53 1.87 2.07 -0.81
N LEU A 54 0.60 2.37 -0.57
CA LEU A 54 -0.33 1.48 0.12
C LEU A 54 -1.50 1.19 -0.81
N HIS A 55 -1.68 -0.08 -1.15
CA HIS A 55 -2.88 -0.55 -1.83
C HIS A 55 -3.75 -1.29 -0.84
N MET A 56 -5.02 -0.89 -0.75
CA MET A 56 -6.00 -1.56 0.08
C MET A 56 -7.36 -1.68 -0.62
N LYS A 57 -8.00 -2.84 -0.47
CA LYS A 57 -9.38 -3.07 -0.90
C LYS A 57 -10.33 -2.77 0.25
N THR A 58 -10.97 -1.60 0.24
CA THR A 58 -11.96 -1.20 1.25
C THR A 58 -13.07 -0.36 0.63
N THR A 59 -14.23 -0.32 1.30
CA THR A 59 -15.36 0.57 0.97
C THR A 59 -15.38 1.84 1.82
N GLY A 60 -14.47 1.95 2.78
CA GLY A 60 -14.38 3.06 3.73
C GLY A 60 -13.14 3.93 3.52
N TRP A 61 -12.44 4.17 4.62
CA TRP A 61 -11.20 4.93 4.67
C TRP A 61 -10.01 4.00 4.88
N ILE A 62 -8.83 4.47 4.50
CA ILE A 62 -7.53 3.84 4.76
C ILE A 62 -6.69 4.79 5.62
N ALA A 63 -5.89 4.26 6.52
CA ALA A 63 -4.92 5.05 7.28
C ALA A 63 -3.61 4.29 7.45
N LEU A 64 -2.50 5.02 7.32
CA LEU A 64 -1.15 4.54 7.61
C LEU A 64 -0.57 5.43 8.71
N GLY A 65 -0.19 4.80 9.83
CA GLY A 65 0.40 5.48 10.98
C GLY A 65 1.87 5.10 11.16
N ILE A 66 2.67 6.07 11.56
CA ILE A 66 4.08 5.90 11.93
C ILE A 66 4.23 6.28 13.39
N SER A 67 4.72 5.34 14.20
CA SER A 67 4.97 5.54 15.63
C SER A 67 6.17 4.73 16.11
N PRO A 68 6.78 5.11 17.25
CA PRO A 68 7.92 4.38 17.81
C PRO A 68 7.60 2.95 18.28
N ASP A 69 6.35 2.71 18.68
CA ASP A 69 5.87 1.46 19.29
C ASP A 69 4.92 0.66 18.39
N GLY A 70 4.60 1.17 17.20
CA GLY A 70 3.60 0.60 16.29
C GLY A 70 2.14 0.84 16.71
N GLY A 71 1.91 1.51 17.84
CA GLY A 71 0.57 1.91 18.28
C GLY A 71 0.07 3.16 17.56
N MET A 72 -1.26 3.38 17.58
CA MET A 72 -1.84 4.60 17.00
C MET A 72 -1.69 5.84 17.90
N LYS A 73 -1.51 5.63 19.21
CA LYS A 73 -1.38 6.72 20.17
C LYS A 73 -0.04 7.44 19.98
N GLY A 74 -0.09 8.75 19.75
CA GLY A 74 1.08 9.56 19.47
C GLY A 74 1.63 9.39 18.05
N ALA A 75 1.00 8.58 17.20
CA ALA A 75 1.44 8.36 15.82
C ALA A 75 1.18 9.59 14.94
N ASP A 76 2.01 9.74 13.91
CA ASP A 76 1.73 10.58 12.77
C ASP A 76 1.03 9.73 11.70
N ILE A 77 -0.15 10.15 11.25
CA ILE A 77 -1.09 9.34 10.48
C ILE A 77 -1.50 10.07 9.21
N GLY A 78 -1.35 9.43 8.06
CA GLY A 78 -2.02 9.80 6.82
C GLY A 78 -3.33 9.02 6.66
N VAL A 79 -4.42 9.68 6.29
CA VAL A 79 -5.75 9.09 6.08
C VAL A 79 -6.28 9.47 4.71
N GLY A 80 -6.76 8.50 3.95
CA GLY A 80 -7.39 8.69 2.64
C GLY A 80 -8.77 8.05 2.58
N TRP A 81 -9.72 8.67 1.86
CA TRP A 81 -11.04 8.09 1.63
C TRP A 81 -11.69 8.66 0.37
N VAL A 82 -12.74 7.99 -0.09
CA VAL A 82 -13.63 8.47 -1.16
C VAL A 82 -14.97 8.78 -0.53
N ASP A 83 -15.52 9.97 -0.79
CA ASP A 83 -16.84 10.34 -0.29
C ASP A 83 -17.98 9.76 -1.16
N ASN A 84 -19.22 10.01 -0.75
CA ASN A 84 -20.42 9.46 -1.39
C ASN A 84 -20.64 9.97 -2.83
N ILE A 85 -19.94 11.02 -3.27
CA ILE A 85 -20.03 11.54 -4.63
C ILE A 85 -18.79 11.16 -5.46
N GLY A 86 -17.92 10.29 -4.94
CA GLY A 86 -16.73 9.80 -5.63
C GLY A 86 -15.52 10.74 -5.53
N LYS A 87 -15.57 11.79 -4.70
CA LYS A 87 -14.44 12.69 -4.53
C LYS A 87 -13.43 12.08 -3.55
N VAL A 88 -12.16 12.11 -3.96
CA VAL A 88 -11.02 11.63 -3.16
C VAL A 88 -10.60 12.71 -2.16
N HIS A 89 -10.34 12.30 -0.93
CA HIS A 89 -9.82 13.14 0.15
C HIS A 89 -8.59 12.50 0.78
N PHE A 90 -7.66 13.34 1.22
CA PHE A 90 -6.47 12.93 1.96
C PHE A 90 -6.15 13.94 3.06
N GLN A 91 -5.81 13.46 4.25
CA GLN A 91 -5.45 14.29 5.40
C GLN A 91 -4.30 13.67 6.18
N VAL A 92 -3.44 14.54 6.72
CA VAL A 92 -2.40 14.14 7.67
C VAL A 92 -2.77 14.64 9.06
N ARG A 93 -2.58 13.78 10.06
CA ARG A 93 -2.77 14.09 11.48
C ARG A 93 -1.52 13.73 12.24
N SER A 94 -0.97 14.71 12.96
CA SER A 94 0.18 14.47 13.83
C SER A 94 -0.25 14.26 15.28
N LYS A 95 0.52 13.46 16.02
CA LYS A 95 0.29 13.18 17.45
C LYS A 95 -1.13 12.70 17.74
N CYS A 96 -1.56 11.64 17.06
CA CYS A 96 -2.92 11.12 17.19
C CYS A 96 -3.22 10.70 18.65
N SER A 97 -4.21 11.33 19.27
CA SER A 97 -4.52 11.16 20.70
C SER A 97 -5.68 10.20 20.96
N ILE A 98 -5.98 9.28 20.04
CA ILE A 98 -7.07 8.30 20.23
C ILE A 98 -6.76 7.50 21.51
N PRO A 99 -7.60 7.58 22.55
CA PRO A 99 -7.46 6.71 23.71
C PRO A 99 -7.80 5.30 23.27
N LEU A 100 -6.83 4.39 23.41
CA LEU A 100 -7.13 2.96 23.46
C LEU A 100 -7.69 2.72 24.86
N GLU A 101 -9.01 2.59 24.98
CA GLU A 101 -9.62 1.92 26.14
C GLU A 101 -9.30 0.42 26.08
#